data_AF-A0A423V1T7-F1
#
_entry.id   AF-A0A423V1T7-F1
#
_cell.length_a   1.000
_cell.length_b   1.000
_cell.length_c   1.000
_cell.angle_alpha   90.00
_cell.angle_beta   90.00
_cell.angle_gamma   90.00
#
_symmetry.space_group_name_H-M   'P 1'
#
loop_
_entity.id
_entity.type
_entity.pdbx_description
1 polymer ?
#
loop_
_entity_poly.entity_id
_entity_poly.type
_entity_poly.pdbx_seq_one_letter_code
_entity_poly.pdbx_strand_id
1 'polypeptide(L)'
;MVRQEHTKKRQAPFGMPKGIVLLATPEGWRHSVLTEEGGTLCGRLTGLPPDTDPAEARAAVTAVVVGLAHDVNEADVDVVWDQPREPGSWTARVTVVAPPPSARG
;
A
#
# COMPACT_ATOMS: atom_id res chain seq x y z
N MET A 1 -4.74 30.86 -19.71
CA MET A 1 -4.73 29.52 -19.07
C MET A 1 -3.40 29.37 -18.36
N VAL A 2 -3.39 29.54 -17.04
CA VAL A 2 -2.15 29.55 -16.25
C VAL A 2 -1.64 28.11 -16.13
N ARG A 3 -0.48 27.89 -16.73
CA ARG A 3 0.37 26.72 -16.51
C ARG A 3 0.98 26.89 -15.11
N GLN A 4 0.55 26.08 -14.16
CA GLN A 4 1.14 26.06 -12.83
C GLN A 4 2.29 25.04 -12.83
N GLU A 5 3.49 25.53 -13.09
CA GLU A 5 4.75 24.83 -12.83
C GLU A 5 5.09 25.05 -11.34
N HIS A 6 4.62 24.15 -10.46
CA HIS A 6 4.99 24.19 -9.05
C HIS A 6 6.26 23.36 -8.85
N THR A 7 7.39 24.05 -8.70
CA THR A 7 8.67 23.49 -8.26
C THR A 7 8.58 23.03 -6.79
N LYS A 8 7.87 21.93 -6.55
CA LYS A 8 7.87 21.26 -5.23
C LYS A 8 9.12 20.41 -5.14
N LYS A 9 10.08 20.85 -4.32
CA LYS A 9 11.28 20.09 -3.94
C LYS A 9 10.90 18.62 -3.72
N ARG A 10 11.57 17.71 -4.44
CA ARG A 10 11.53 16.22 -4.42
C ARG A 10 10.85 15.59 -3.19
N GLN A 11 9.56 15.82 -3.00
CA GLN A 11 8.74 15.04 -2.09
C GLN A 11 8.31 13.86 -2.94
N ALA A 12 8.73 12.66 -2.55
CA ALA A 12 8.29 11.45 -3.21
C ALA A 12 6.76 11.58 -3.43
N PRO A 13 6.25 11.37 -4.65
CA PRO A 13 4.82 11.56 -4.93
C PRO A 13 3.90 10.67 -4.07
N PHE A 14 4.50 9.71 -3.37
CA PHE A 14 3.88 8.82 -2.40
C PHE A 14 4.61 8.98 -1.06
N GLY A 15 3.94 9.51 -0.05
CA GLY A 15 4.43 9.48 1.33
C GLY A 15 4.40 8.06 1.92
N MET A 16 4.93 7.89 3.12
CA MET A 16 5.04 6.58 3.77
C MET A 16 3.69 5.86 3.88
N PRO A 17 3.55 4.61 3.41
CA PRO A 17 2.32 3.85 3.53
C PRO A 17 2.04 3.50 5.00
N LYS A 18 0.79 3.72 5.43
CA LYS A 18 0.29 3.48 6.79
C LYS A 18 -0.82 2.44 6.84
N GLY A 19 -1.57 2.30 5.75
CA GLY A 19 -2.69 1.37 5.71
C GLY A 19 -3.06 0.96 4.30
N ILE A 20 -3.80 -0.14 4.21
CA ILE A 20 -4.31 -0.69 2.96
C ILE A 20 -5.79 -0.98 3.14
N VAL A 21 -6.59 -0.67 2.13
CA VAL A 21 -7.94 -1.17 1.96
C VAL A 21 -7.96 -1.98 0.68
N LEU A 22 -8.43 -3.22 0.76
CA LEU A 22 -8.61 -4.13 -0.36
C LEU A 22 -10.09 -4.44 -0.51
N LEU A 23 -10.60 -4.31 -1.72
CA LEU A 23 -12.00 -4.52 -2.07
C LEU A 23 -12.11 -5.54 -3.20
N ALA A 24 -12.93 -6.55 -2.99
CA ALA A 24 -13.39 -7.44 -4.06
C ALA A 24 -14.53 -6.75 -4.82
N THR A 25 -14.39 -6.62 -6.13
CA THR A 25 -15.46 -6.13 -7.01
C THR A 25 -15.76 -7.17 -8.08
N PRO A 26 -16.94 -7.12 -8.73
CA PRO A 26 -17.29 -8.03 -9.82
C PRO A 26 -16.30 -7.97 -11.00
N GLU A 27 -15.59 -6.85 -11.14
CA GLU A 27 -14.60 -6.59 -12.20
C GLU A 27 -13.17 -7.03 -11.80
N GLY A 28 -12.97 -7.48 -10.56
CA GLY A 28 -11.66 -7.84 -10.01
C GLY A 28 -11.36 -7.14 -8.69
N TRP A 29 -10.08 -6.94 -8.39
CA TRP A 29 -9.63 -6.48 -7.08
C TRP A 29 -9.17 -5.03 -7.11
N ARG A 30 -9.73 -4.19 -6.23
CA ARG A 30 -9.33 -2.79 -6.06
C ARG A 30 -8.62 -2.60 -4.74
N HIS A 31 -7.63 -1.72 -4.72
CA HIS A 31 -6.91 -1.37 -3.51
C HIS A 31 -6.77 0.13 -3.36
N SER A 32 -6.70 0.56 -2.10
CA SER A 32 -6.39 1.92 -1.70
C SER A 32 -5.31 1.87 -0.63
N VAL A 33 -4.16 2.49 -0.90
CA VAL A 33 -3.06 2.63 0.05
C VAL A 33 -3.14 4.01 0.68
N LEU A 34 -3.26 4.04 2.00
CA LEU A 34 -3.30 5.26 2.80
C LEU A 34 -1.88 5.63 3.22
N THR A 35 -1.49 6.89 3.02
CA THR A 35 -0.18 7.40 3.44
C THR A 35 -0.29 8.22 4.72
N GLU A 36 0.81 8.36 5.46
CA GLU A 36 0.86 9.16 6.69
C GLU A 36 0.52 10.62 6.48
N GLU A 37 0.83 11.17 5.29
CA GLU A 37 0.52 12.55 4.90
C GLU A 37 -0.98 12.77 4.57
N GLY A 38 -1.82 11.74 4.72
CA GLY A 38 -3.24 11.79 4.37
C GLY A 38 -3.52 11.61 2.87
N GLY A 39 -2.50 11.21 2.10
CA GLY A 39 -2.65 10.84 0.70
C GLY A 39 -3.30 9.46 0.55
N THR A 40 -3.90 9.22 -0.61
CA THR A 40 -4.45 7.90 -0.97
C THR A 40 -4.05 7.54 -2.39
N LEU A 41 -3.41 6.39 -2.56
CA LEU A 41 -3.13 5.79 -3.86
C LEU A 41 -4.16 4.69 -4.13
N CYS A 42 -5.01 4.90 -5.13
CA CYS A 42 -5.99 3.92 -5.56
C CYS A 42 -5.51 3.18 -6.81
N GLY A 43 -5.74 1.88 -6.87
CA GLY A 43 -5.41 1.07 -8.03
C GLY A 43 -6.29 -0.17 -8.16
N ARG A 44 -6.06 -0.91 -9.24
CA ARG A 44 -6.62 -2.24 -9.48
C ARG A 44 -5.47 -3.23 -9.52
N LEU A 45 -5.64 -4.40 -8.90
CA LEU A 45 -4.69 -5.49 -9.08
C LEU A 45 -4.93 -6.09 -10.46
N THR A 46 -4.00 -5.83 -11.39
CA THR A 46 -4.05 -6.41 -12.73
C THR A 46 -3.58 -7.87 -12.66
N GLY A 47 -4.25 -8.76 -13.40
CA GLY A 47 -3.89 -10.18 -13.46
C GLY A 47 -4.52 -11.07 -12.38
N LEU A 48 -5.32 -10.53 -11.46
CA LEU A 48 -6.12 -11.33 -10.53
C LEU A 48 -7.60 -11.36 -10.95
N PRO A 49 -8.17 -12.53 -11.30
CA PRO A 49 -9.60 -12.65 -11.56
C PRO A 49 -10.46 -12.32 -10.32
N PRO A 50 -11.74 -11.96 -10.50
CA PRO A 50 -12.63 -11.62 -9.38
C PRO A 50 -12.80 -12.76 -8.36
N ASP A 51 -12.78 -14.03 -8.80
CA ASP A 51 -12.88 -15.22 -7.94
C ASP A 51 -11.55 -15.67 -7.30
N THR A 52 -10.48 -14.87 -7.40
CA THR A 52 -9.20 -15.18 -6.70
C THR A 52 -9.44 -15.31 -5.20
N ASP A 53 -8.74 -16.23 -4.54
CA ASP A 53 -8.78 -16.33 -3.08
C ASP A 53 -8.38 -14.98 -2.42
N PRO A 54 -9.13 -14.50 -1.41
CA PRO A 54 -8.80 -13.24 -0.75
C PRO A 54 -7.42 -13.22 -0.08
N ALA A 55 -6.84 -14.37 0.32
CA ALA A 55 -5.47 -14.42 0.82
C ALA A 55 -4.45 -14.14 -0.30
N GLU A 56 -4.66 -14.63 -1.51
CA GLU A 56 -3.81 -14.33 -2.65
C GLU A 56 -3.91 -12.85 -3.04
N ALA A 57 -5.11 -12.28 -3.09
CA ALA A 57 -5.29 -10.85 -3.36
C ALA A 57 -4.63 -9.97 -2.29
N ARG A 58 -4.72 -10.35 -1.01
CA ARG A 58 -4.01 -9.70 0.09
C ARG A 58 -2.49 -9.81 -0.04
N ALA A 59 -1.97 -10.98 -0.43
CA ALA A 59 -0.53 -11.16 -0.65
C ALA A 59 -0.03 -10.30 -1.82
N ALA A 60 -0.77 -10.25 -2.93
CA ALA A 60 -0.41 -9.45 -4.09
C ALA A 60 -0.36 -7.95 -3.79
N VAL A 61 -1.36 -7.39 -3.12
CA VAL A 61 -1.32 -5.97 -2.72
C VAL A 61 -0.26 -5.70 -1.64
N THR A 62 0.00 -6.65 -0.75
CA THR A 62 1.10 -6.55 0.23
C THR A 62 2.44 -6.40 -0.49
N ALA A 63 2.70 -7.22 -1.51
CA ALA A 63 3.93 -7.13 -2.30
C ALA A 63 4.07 -5.78 -3.01
N VAL A 64 2.97 -5.22 -3.54
CA VAL A 64 2.96 -3.88 -4.15
C VAL A 64 3.34 -2.82 -3.12
N VAL A 65 2.77 -2.87 -1.91
CA VAL A 65 3.03 -1.87 -0.86
C VAL A 65 4.44 -1.99 -0.29
N VAL A 66 4.94 -3.20 -0.08
CA VAL A 66 6.33 -3.44 0.35
C VAL A 66 7.30 -2.92 -0.71
N GLY A 67 7.05 -3.24 -1.99
CA GLY A 67 7.85 -2.74 -3.10
C GLY A 67 7.83 -1.21 -3.19
N LEU A 68 6.66 -0.58 -3.01
CA LEU A 68 6.52 0.88 -3.01
C LEU A 68 7.28 1.52 -1.83
N ALA A 69 7.16 0.96 -0.63
CA ALA A 69 7.87 1.46 0.55
C ALA A 69 9.39 1.37 0.35
N HIS A 70 9.88 0.24 -0.17
CA HIS A 70 11.30 0.04 -0.41
C HIS A 70 11.84 0.90 -1.56
N ASP A 71 11.17 0.93 -2.71
CA ASP A 71 11.65 1.65 -3.91
C ASP A 71 11.55 3.18 -3.78
N VAL A 72 10.51 3.68 -3.11
CA VAL A 72 10.24 5.12 -3.01
C VAL A 72 10.72 5.72 -1.69
N ASN A 73 10.66 4.97 -0.59
CA ASN A 73 10.96 5.47 0.75
C ASN A 73 12.20 4.81 1.37
N GLU A 74 12.86 3.88 0.67
CA GLU A 74 14.03 3.13 1.18
C GLU A 74 13.75 2.48 2.55
N ALA A 75 12.50 2.06 2.76
CA ALA A 75 12.01 1.56 4.04
C ALA A 75 11.40 0.16 3.90
N ASP A 76 11.82 -0.74 4.78
CA ASP A 76 11.15 -2.01 4.99
C ASP A 76 9.87 -1.81 5.80
N VAL A 77 8.79 -2.46 5.38
CA VAL A 77 7.49 -2.38 6.05
C VAL A 77 6.92 -3.77 6.25
N ASP A 78 6.25 -3.94 7.39
CA ASP A 78 5.41 -5.08 7.69
C ASP A 78 3.94 -4.71 7.48
N VAL A 79 3.16 -5.65 6.97
CA VAL A 79 1.73 -5.46 6.66
C VAL A 79 0.90 -6.46 7.45
N VAL A 80 0.14 -5.95 8.41
CA VAL A 80 -0.72 -6.74 9.28
C VAL A 80 -2.17 -6.56 8.83
N TRP A 81 -2.76 -7.63 8.29
CA TRP A 81 -4.17 -7.66 7.91
C TRP A 81 -5.07 -7.82 9.14
N ASP A 82 -6.05 -6.94 9.27
CA ASP A 82 -7.09 -7.06 10.29
C ASP A 82 -8.10 -8.16 9.92
N GLN A 83 -8.88 -8.61 10.91
CA GLN A 83 -10.00 -9.51 10.63
C GLN A 83 -11.03 -8.80 9.75
N PRO A 84 -11.53 -9.44 8.67
CA PRO A 84 -12.51 -8.82 7.79
C PRO A 84 -13.78 -8.52 8.58
N ARG A 85 -14.17 -7.24 8.59
CA ARG A 85 -15.41 -6.79 9.23
C ARG A 85 -16.62 -6.98 8.33
N GLU A 86 -16.40 -6.94 7.02
CA GLU A 86 -17.43 -7.02 5.99
C GLU A 86 -16.97 -7.98 4.88
N PRO A 87 -17.88 -8.79 4.31
CA PRO A 87 -17.53 -9.63 3.17
C PRO A 87 -17.11 -8.77 1.98
N GLY A 88 -15.98 -9.11 1.35
CA GLY A 88 -15.47 -8.37 0.20
C GLY A 88 -14.63 -7.14 0.55
N SER A 89 -14.39 -6.85 1.83
CA SER A 89 -13.55 -5.73 2.28
C SER A 89 -12.54 -6.17 3.34
N TRP A 90 -11.27 -5.84 3.10
CA TRP A 90 -10.17 -6.14 4.03
C TRP A 90 -9.34 -4.89 4.27
N THR A 91 -8.94 -4.68 5.52
CA THR A 91 -8.03 -3.60 5.89
C THR A 91 -6.73 -4.17 6.42
N ALA A 92 -5.64 -3.47 6.18
CA ALA A 92 -4.35 -3.76 6.78
C ALA A 92 -3.73 -2.50 7.36
N ARG A 93 -2.93 -2.69 8.40
CA ARG A 93 -2.01 -1.69 8.94
C ARG A 93 -0.61 -1.95 8.41
N VAL A 94 0.07 -0.88 8.04
CA VAL A 94 1.45 -0.91 7.57
C VAL A 94 2.33 -0.29 8.65
N THR A 95 3.37 -0.99 9.05
CA THR A 95 4.33 -0.53 10.07
C THR A 95 5.74 -0.61 9.55
N VAL A 96 6.52 0.45 9.75
CA VAL A 96 7.94 0.46 9.39
C VAL A 96 8.68 -0.56 10.24
N VAL A 97 9.42 -1.45 9.59
CA VAL A 97 10.33 -2.35 10.28
C VAL A 97 11.56 -1.53 10.63
N ALA A 98 11.76 -1.27 11.92
CA ALA A 98 13.01 -0.67 12.36
C ALA A 98 14.16 -1.63 11.97
N PRO A 99 15.28 -1.13 11.40
CA PRO A 99 16.43 -1.98 11.20
C PRO A 99 16.83 -2.56 12.57
N PRO A 100 17.24 -3.85 12.64
CA PRO A 100 17.72 -4.42 13.88
C PRO A 100 18.82 -3.50 14.43
N PRO A 101 18.89 -3.24 15.75
CA PRO A 101 19.95 -2.42 16.31
C PRO A 101 21.28 -3.07 15.94
N SER A 102 21.98 -2.46 14.98
CA SER A 102 23.29 -2.96 14.55
C SER A 102 24.16 -3.07 15.79
N ALA A 103 24.54 -4.30 16.13
CA ALA A 103 25.56 -4.55 17.13
C ALA A 103 26.83 -3.87 16.62
N ARG A 104 27.12 -2.68 17.12
CA ARG A 104 28.45 -2.07 17.06
C ARG A 104 29.38 -2.99 17.85
N GLY A 105 30.10 -3.86 17.14
CA GLY A 105 31.23 -4.65 17.63
C GLY A 105 32.44 -4.35 16.77
#